data_AF-X1HYT5-F1
#
_entry.id   AF-X1HYT5-F1
#
_cell.length_a   1.000
_cell.length_b   1.000
_cell.length_c   1.000
_cell.angle_alpha   90.00
_cell.angle_beta   90.00
_cell.angle_gamma   90.00
#
_symmetry.space_group_name_H-M   'P 1'
#
loop_
_entity.id
_entity.type
_entity.pdbx_description
1 polymer ?
#
loop_
_entity_poly.entity_id
_entity_poly.type
_entity_poly.pdbx_seq_one_letter_code
_entity_poly.pdbx_strand_id
1 'polypeptide(L)'
;DAEEEIVSLASTEEEPKRITKIMIVDEPDQDGFLTGYLEREKIMDSCPLFVETFGGIRRDYPIELDIPVGETFVLKGKNKASATYLSASGFVEYEIIR
;
A
#
# COMPACT_ATOMS: atom_id res chain seq x y z
N ASP A 1 -14.96 -11.29 2.29
CA ASP A 1 -14.22 -10.03 2.17
C ASP A 1 -12.99 -10.26 1.32
N ALA A 2 -13.08 -9.88 0.04
CA ALA A 2 -11.99 -10.00 -0.91
C ALA A 2 -10.98 -8.88 -0.62
N GLU A 3 -9.69 -9.20 -0.66
CA GLU A 3 -8.64 -8.18 -0.71
C GLU A 3 -8.63 -7.58 -2.12
N GLU A 4 -8.63 -6.26 -2.22
CA GLU A 4 -8.56 -5.53 -3.48
C GLU A 4 -7.16 -4.96 -3.69
N GLU A 5 -6.62 -5.09 -4.89
CA GLU A 5 -5.32 -4.51 -5.24
C GLU A 5 -5.45 -2.99 -5.38
N ILE A 6 -4.61 -2.26 -4.65
CA ILE A 6 -4.55 -0.79 -4.70
C ILE A 6 -3.42 -0.34 -5.62
N VAL A 7 -2.26 -0.99 -5.51
CA VAL A 7 -1.08 -0.65 -6.33
C VAL A 7 -0.20 -1.88 -6.52
N SER A 8 0.52 -1.90 -7.64
CA SER A 8 1.54 -2.89 -7.97
C SER A 8 2.76 -2.20 -8.56
N LEU A 9 3.96 -2.61 -8.14
CA LEU A 9 5.23 -2.03 -8.57
C LEU A 9 6.28 -3.14 -8.79
N ALA A 10 6.72 -3.30 -10.05
CA ALA A 10 7.72 -4.28 -10.43
C ALA A 10 9.13 -3.66 -10.57
N SER A 11 10.14 -4.44 -10.18
CA SER A 11 11.56 -4.09 -10.28
C SER A 11 12.21 -4.83 -11.45
N THR A 12 13.03 -4.13 -12.24
CA THR A 12 13.68 -4.68 -13.44
C THR A 12 15.19 -4.45 -13.40
N GLU A 13 15.97 -5.12 -14.26
CA GLU A 13 17.43 -4.91 -14.32
C GLU A 13 17.80 -3.47 -14.69
N GLU A 14 17.01 -2.83 -15.56
CA GLU A 14 17.24 -1.45 -15.99
C GLU A 14 16.79 -0.42 -14.95
N GLU A 15 15.79 -0.77 -14.15
CA GLU A 15 15.23 0.06 -13.09
C GLU A 15 15.02 -0.76 -11.82
N PRO A 16 16.08 -1.09 -11.08
CA PRO A 16 15.94 -1.71 -9.79
C PRO A 16 15.35 -0.66 -8.83
N LYS A 17 14.28 -1.04 -8.12
CA LYS A 17 13.46 -0.08 -7.34
C LYS A 17 13.58 -0.34 -5.84
N ARG A 18 13.69 0.75 -5.08
CA ARG A 18 13.47 0.79 -3.63
C ARG A 18 12.23 1.61 -3.34
N ILE A 19 11.25 1.03 -2.67
CA ILE A 19 10.15 1.80 -2.07
C ILE A 19 10.72 2.57 -0.88
N THR A 20 10.35 3.85 -0.78
CA THR A 20 10.69 4.70 0.36
C THR A 20 9.46 5.04 1.20
N LYS A 21 8.28 5.09 0.57
CA LYS A 21 7.04 5.48 1.26
C LYS A 21 5.81 5.03 0.50
N ILE A 22 4.82 4.56 1.23
CA ILE A 22 3.45 4.38 0.71
C ILE A 22 2.61 5.53 1.25
N MET A 23 1.96 6.24 0.34
CA MET A 23 1.05 7.32 0.67
C MET A 23 -0.37 6.89 0.38
N ILE A 24 -1.28 7.09 1.32
CA ILE A 24 -2.70 6.79 1.15
C ILE A 24 -3.48 8.08 1.36
N VAL A 25 -4.32 8.39 0.39
CA VAL A 25 -5.31 9.46 0.45
C VAL A 25 -6.65 8.80 0.67
N ASP A 26 -7.21 9.08 1.85
CA ASP A 26 -8.42 8.44 2.34
C ASP A 26 -9.64 9.36 2.24
N GLU A 27 -10.81 8.78 2.02
CA GLU A 27 -12.08 9.46 2.22
C GLU A 27 -12.53 9.29 3.68
N PRO A 28 -13.24 10.28 4.26
CA PRO A 28 -13.83 10.09 5.58
C PRO A 28 -14.77 8.86 5.58
N ASP A 29 -14.82 8.18 6.74
CA ASP A 29 -15.68 7.01 7.02
C ASP A 29 -15.29 5.68 6.35
N GLN A 30 -14.07 5.55 5.83
CA GLN A 30 -13.53 4.29 5.32
C GLN A 30 -12.68 3.58 6.39
N ASP A 31 -13.11 2.38 6.80
CA ASP A 31 -12.47 1.60 7.87
C ASP A 31 -11.92 0.29 7.28
N GLY A 32 -10.60 0.14 7.25
CA GLY A 32 -9.96 -1.01 6.62
C GLY A 32 -8.51 -1.24 7.01
N PHE A 33 -7.93 -2.25 6.39
CA PHE A 33 -6.55 -2.66 6.61
C PHE A 33 -5.79 -2.74 5.29
N LEU A 34 -4.52 -2.38 5.35
CA LEU A 34 -3.58 -2.53 4.25
C LEU A 34 -2.61 -3.67 4.54
N THR A 35 -2.37 -4.46 3.49
CA THR A 35 -1.39 -5.55 3.50
C THR A 35 -0.48 -5.39 2.29
N GLY A 36 0.82 -5.31 2.53
CA GLY A 36 1.85 -5.22 1.51
C GLY A 36 2.51 -6.57 1.30
N TYR A 37 2.65 -6.98 0.05
CA TYR A 37 3.27 -8.22 -0.36
C TYR A 37 4.46 -7.95 -1.28
N LEU A 38 5.55 -8.68 -1.11
CA LEU A 38 6.58 -8.86 -2.13
C LEU A 38 6.39 -10.27 -2.66
N GLU A 39 5.92 -10.39 -3.90
CA GLU A 39 5.42 -11.65 -4.47
C GLU A 39 4.35 -12.32 -3.59
N ARG A 40 4.77 -13.27 -2.76
CA ARG A 40 3.90 -14.02 -1.82
C ARG A 40 4.26 -13.76 -0.35
N GLU A 41 5.36 -13.08 -0.09
CA GLU A 41 5.80 -12.75 1.26
C GLU A 41 5.09 -11.49 1.75
N LYS A 42 4.51 -11.56 2.95
CA LYS A 42 3.90 -10.40 3.59
C LYS A 42 5.00 -9.54 4.23
N ILE A 43 5.16 -8.31 3.74
CA ILE A 43 6.13 -7.34 4.25
C ILE A 43 5.47 -6.35 5.21
N MET A 44 4.18 -6.09 5.00
CA MET A 44 3.34 -5.26 5.86
C MET A 44 2.02 -5.98 6.08
N ASP A 45 1.59 -6.15 7.34
CA ASP A 45 0.34 -6.83 7.66
C ASP A 45 -0.57 -5.96 8.52
N SER A 46 -1.85 -5.93 8.14
CA SER A 46 -2.94 -5.38 8.94
C SER A 46 -2.69 -3.94 9.37
N CYS A 47 -2.07 -3.14 8.50
CA CYS A 47 -1.79 -1.74 8.77
C CYS A 47 -3.11 -0.97 8.72
N PRO A 48 -3.56 -0.38 9.84
CA PRO A 48 -4.91 0.17 9.91
C PRO A 48 -5.01 1.49 9.16
N LEU A 49 -6.13 1.64 8.44
CA LEU A 49 -6.65 2.90 7.97
C LEU A 49 -7.71 3.35 8.99
N PHE A 50 -7.34 4.25 9.89
CA PHE A 50 -8.23 4.85 10.89
C PHE A 50 -8.75 6.22 10.45
N VAL A 51 -10.04 6.40 10.27
CA VAL A 51 -10.62 7.71 9.97
C VAL A 51 -10.37 8.68 11.13
N GLU A 52 -9.58 9.73 10.92
CA GLU A 52 -9.64 10.94 11.74
C GLU A 52 -10.64 11.89 11.06
N THR A 53 -11.61 12.37 11.84
CA THR A 53 -12.96 12.68 11.35
C THR A 53 -13.09 13.98 10.53
N PHE A 54 -12.01 14.63 10.07
CA PHE A 54 -12.11 15.90 9.35
C PHE A 54 -10.97 16.14 8.35
N GLY A 55 -11.33 16.23 7.05
CA GLY A 55 -10.48 16.67 5.95
C GLY A 55 -9.54 15.57 5.43
N GLY A 56 -9.71 15.12 4.18
CA GLY A 56 -8.98 14.00 3.58
C GLY A 56 -7.53 13.86 4.06
N ILE A 57 -7.26 12.78 4.79
CA ILE A 57 -6.01 12.63 5.52
C ILE A 57 -5.07 11.85 4.64
N ARG A 58 -4.07 12.57 4.12
CA ARG A 58 -2.87 11.94 3.59
C ARG A 58 -2.16 11.22 4.74
N ARG A 59 -1.96 9.92 4.58
CA ARG A 59 -1.13 9.12 5.47
C ARG A 59 0.11 8.64 4.75
N ASP A 60 1.23 8.79 5.44
CA ASP A 60 2.53 8.40 4.95
C ASP A 60 3.00 7.20 5.78
N TYR A 61 3.20 6.07 5.12
CA TYR A 61 3.79 4.85 5.67
C TYR A 61 5.23 4.75 5.14
N PRO A 62 6.22 5.26 5.88
CA PRO A 62 7.62 5.10 5.46
C PRO A 62 7.96 3.61 5.48
N ILE A 63 8.39 3.11 4.33
CA ILE A 63 8.83 1.72 4.14
C ILE A 63 10.13 1.82 3.36
N GLU A 64 11.22 1.34 3.94
CA GLU A 64 12.47 1.14 3.22
C GLU A 64 12.50 -0.32 2.74
N LEU A 65 12.04 -0.54 1.51
CA LEU A 65 11.96 -1.88 0.92
C LEU A 65 12.62 -1.90 -0.45
N ASP A 66 13.72 -2.65 -0.55
CA ASP A 66 14.28 -3.05 -1.84
C ASP A 66 13.40 -4.11 -2.47
N ILE A 67 12.96 -3.86 -3.71
CA ILE A 67 12.27 -4.86 -4.52
C ILE A 67 13.34 -5.58 -5.35
N PRO A 68 13.62 -6.87 -5.09
CA PRO A 68 14.56 -7.64 -5.88
C PRO A 68 14.20 -7.60 -7.37
N VAL A 69 15.21 -7.60 -8.23
CA VAL A 69 15.01 -7.57 -9.68
C VAL A 69 14.20 -8.79 -10.12
N GLY A 70 13.14 -8.55 -10.89
CA GLY A 70 12.22 -9.60 -11.33
C GLY A 70 11.06 -9.86 -10.37
N GLU A 71 11.04 -9.22 -9.20
CA GLU A 71 9.94 -9.32 -8.23
C GLU A 71 9.01 -8.09 -8.28
N THR A 72 7.80 -8.30 -7.78
CA THR A 72 6.73 -7.31 -7.73
C THR A 72 6.24 -7.10 -6.32
N PHE A 73 6.21 -5.83 -5.90
CA PHE A 73 5.50 -5.40 -4.72
C PHE A 73 4.02 -5.14 -5.04
N VAL A 74 3.11 -5.58 -4.18
CA VAL A 74 1.68 -5.34 -4.30
C VAL A 74 1.11 -4.86 -2.96
N LEU A 75 0.38 -3.75 -2.98
CA LEU A 75 -0.42 -3.30 -1.84
C LEU A 75 -1.88 -3.69 -2.05
N LYS A 76 -2.47 -4.33 -1.04
CA LYS A 76 -3.88 -4.70 -1.04
C LYS A 76 -4.62 -4.06 0.12
N GLY A 77 -5.86 -3.67 -0.13
CA GLY A 77 -6.81 -3.19 0.85
C GLY A 77 -7.83 -4.24 1.22
N LYS A 78 -8.26 -4.25 2.48
CA LYS A 78 -9.34 -5.10 2.98
C LYS A 78 -10.26 -4.31 3.88
N ASN A 79 -11.57 -4.48 3.66
CA ASN A 79 -12.60 -3.89 4.54
C ASN A 79 -12.47 -4.45 5.96
N LYS A 80 -12.68 -3.59 6.96
CA LYS A 80 -12.68 -4.01 8.36
C LYS A 80 -13.89 -4.89 8.72
N ALA A 81 -15.03 -4.63 8.08
CA ALA A 81 -16.25 -5.43 8.23
C ALA A 81 -16.96 -5.59 6.88
N SER A 82 -17.77 -6.64 6.73
CA SER A 82 -18.49 -6.92 5.46
C SER A 82 -19.53 -5.86 5.06
N ALA A 83 -19.84 -4.89 5.94
CA ALA A 83 -20.74 -3.77 5.70
C ALA A 83 -20.02 -2.42 5.52
N THR A 84 -18.68 -2.38 5.58
CA THR A 84 -17.89 -1.18 5.27
C THR A 84 -17.35 -1.29 3.86
N TYR A 85 -17.35 -0.18 3.13
CA TYR A 85 -16.58 -0.06 1.89
C TYR A 85 -15.18 0.46 2.25
N LEU A 86 -14.17 0.10 1.45
CA LEU A 86 -12.86 0.72 1.48
C LEU A 86 -12.62 1.35 0.10
N SER A 87 -12.68 2.66 0.04
CA SER A 87 -12.21 3.45 -1.10
C SER A 87 -10.92 4.13 -0.70
N ALA A 88 -9.79 3.54 -1.10
CA ALA A 88 -8.48 4.12 -0.85
C ALA A 88 -7.80 4.43 -2.19
N SER A 89 -7.32 5.66 -2.34
CA SER A 89 -6.39 6.02 -3.42
C SER A 89 -5.00 6.15 -2.83
N GLY A 90 -4.00 5.56 -3.47
CA GLY A 90 -2.63 5.53 -2.93
C GLY A 90 -1.57 5.82 -3.97
N PHE A 91 -0.41 6.25 -3.49
CA PHE A 91 0.81 6.42 -4.27
C PHE A 91 1.94 5.65 -3.60
N VAL A 92 2.81 5.05 -4.39
CA VAL A 92 4.07 4.48 -3.91
C VAL A 92 5.18 5.42 -4.36
N GLU A 93 5.89 5.99 -3.40
CA GLU A 93 7.14 6.70 -3.65
C GLU A 93 8.27 5.67 -3.67
N TYR A 94 9.06 5.72 -4.74
CA TYR A 94 10.20 4.84 -4.93
C TYR A 94 11.36 5.61 -5.54
N GLU A 95 12.56 5.08 -5.33
CA GLU A 95 13.77 5.50 -6.03
C GLU A 95 14.29 4.38 -6.92
N ILE A 96 14.95 4.76 -8.01
CA ILE A 96 15.72 3.82 -8.83
C ILE A 96 17.12 3.77 -8.23
N ILE A 97 17.48 2.61 -7.67
CA ILE A 97 18.81 2.38 -7.11
C ILE A 97 19.80 2.12 -8.26
N ARG A 98 21.05 2.54 -8.11
CA ARG A 98 22.11 2.37 -9.12
C ARG A 98 23.30 1.63 -8.54
#